data_AF-A0A818WRQ7-F1
#
_entry.id   AF-A0A818WRQ7-F1
#
_cell.length_a   1.000
_cell.length_b   1.000
_cell.length_c   1.000
_cell.angle_alpha   90.00
_cell.angle_beta   90.00
_cell.angle_gamma   90.00
#
_symmetry.space_group_name_H-M   'P 1'
#
loop_
_entity.id
_entity.type
_entity.pdbx_description
1 polymer ?
#
loop_
_entity_poly.entity_id
_entity_poly.type
_entity_poly.pdbx_seq_one_letter_code
_entity_poly.pdbx_strand_id
1 'polypeptide(L)'
;MLFFIRSTFAQQCDQPLTTARFDCYPEPFVSQEKCLARNCCWKPMNQLSEMLSTNALEMDVPSCYYPRDFPTYQIKTNESTAFGQRLIIVKQNSTYMPNEILSLTVDLFYETAQRFRLRIYDSTKKRFEVPLEVPVVKTKVNVTDYEVSLSQAPFAILVKRKSTGVTM
;
A
#
# COMPACT_ATOMS: atom_id res chain seq x y z
N MET A 1 -32.37 14.08 26.19
CA MET A 1 -31.20 13.23 26.49
C MET A 1 -30.57 12.84 25.16
N LEU A 2 -29.63 13.65 24.67
CA LEU A 2 -28.98 13.46 23.37
C LEU A 2 -27.89 12.39 23.53
N PHE A 3 -28.09 11.23 22.91
CA PHE A 3 -27.04 10.22 22.78
C PHE A 3 -26.00 10.72 21.77
N PHE A 4 -24.82 11.10 22.27
CA PHE A 4 -23.62 11.18 21.45
C PHE A 4 -23.22 9.75 21.08
N ILE A 5 -23.50 9.33 19.85
CA ILE A 5 -22.83 8.15 19.27
C ILE A 5 -21.39 8.57 18.99
N ARG A 6 -20.51 8.40 19.98
CA ARG A 6 -19.07 8.32 19.69
C ARG A 6 -18.86 7.01 18.95
N SER A 7 -18.90 7.06 17.61
CA SER A 7 -18.38 5.98 16.79
C SER A 7 -16.85 6.01 16.92
N THR A 8 -16.33 5.50 18.03
CA THR A 8 -14.93 5.11 18.11
C THR A 8 -14.80 3.86 17.26
N PHE A 9 -14.44 4.02 15.98
CA PHE A 9 -13.86 2.93 15.21
C PHE A 9 -12.67 2.44 16.03
N ALA A 10 -12.82 1.31 16.73
CA ALA A 10 -11.69 0.68 17.40
C ALA A 10 -10.78 0.18 16.27
N GLN A 11 -9.59 0.77 16.13
CA GLN A 11 -8.61 0.36 15.13
C GLN A 11 -8.37 -1.15 15.22
N GLN A 12 -8.31 -1.85 14.08
CA GLN A 12 -8.03 -3.29 14.06
C GLN A 12 -6.54 -3.55 14.33
N CYS A 13 -6.20 -3.58 15.62
CA CYS A 13 -4.84 -3.76 16.12
C CYS A 13 -4.47 -5.21 16.48
N ASP A 14 -5.34 -6.16 16.13
CA ASP A 14 -5.24 -7.60 16.41
C ASP A 14 -4.35 -8.36 15.40
N GLN A 15 -3.35 -7.70 14.82
CA GLN A 15 -2.44 -8.36 13.88
C GLN A 15 -1.63 -9.47 14.61
N PRO A 16 -1.85 -10.76 14.27
CA PRO A 16 -1.37 -11.90 15.06
C PRO A 16 0.12 -12.16 14.86
N LEU A 17 0.70 -11.70 13.75
CA LEU A 17 2.12 -11.86 13.44
C LEU A 17 2.81 -10.51 13.54
N THR A 18 3.82 -10.40 14.41
CA THR A 18 4.69 -9.23 14.53
C THR A 18 5.44 -8.94 13.23
N THR A 19 5.78 -9.98 12.46
CA THR A 19 6.45 -9.89 11.15
C THR A 19 5.58 -9.31 10.03
N ALA A 20 4.27 -9.24 10.22
CA ALA A 20 3.34 -8.66 9.25
C ALA A 20 3.04 -7.17 9.54
N ARG A 21 3.66 -6.60 10.58
CA ARG A 21 3.47 -5.20 10.96
C ARG A 21 4.30 -4.29 10.07
N PHE A 22 3.66 -3.22 9.61
CA PHE A 22 4.32 -2.13 8.88
C PHE A 22 4.37 -0.89 9.76
N ASP A 23 5.53 -0.24 9.81
CA ASP A 23 5.77 0.94 10.64
C ASP A 23 4.90 2.13 10.22
N CYS A 24 4.14 2.68 11.16
CA CYS A 24 3.30 3.86 10.97
C CYS A 24 3.95 5.15 11.52
N TYR A 25 5.10 5.04 12.18
CA TYR A 25 5.87 6.19 12.66
C TYR A 25 7.37 5.95 12.38
N PRO A 26 7.79 6.04 11.11
CA PRO A 26 9.19 5.85 10.72
C PRO A 26 10.10 7.01 11.14
N GLU A 27 9.55 8.15 11.56
CA GLU A 27 10.34 9.27 12.03
C GLU A 27 10.89 9.04 13.46
N PRO A 28 11.99 9.70 13.84
CA PRO A 28 12.54 9.58 15.19
C PRO A 28 11.57 10.01 16.29
N PHE A 29 11.82 9.52 17.51
CA PHE A 29 11.12 9.90 18.75
C PHE A 29 9.62 9.55 18.75
N VAL A 30 9.30 8.31 18.35
CA VAL A 30 7.96 7.75 18.49
C VAL A 30 7.53 7.68 19.97
N SER A 31 6.25 7.91 20.24
CA SER A 31 5.60 7.73 21.54
C SER A 31 4.21 7.17 21.31
N GLN A 32 3.61 6.60 22.36
CA GLN A 32 2.24 6.09 22.30
C GLN A 32 1.27 7.17 21.83
N GLU A 33 1.37 8.38 22.39
CA GLU A 33 0.49 9.50 22.10
C GLU A 33 0.59 9.91 20.63
N LYS A 34 1.82 10.03 20.11
CA LYS A 34 2.05 10.36 18.69
C LYS A 34 1.54 9.26 17.76
N CYS A 35 1.70 8.00 18.14
CA CYS A 35 1.22 6.86 17.34
C CYS A 35 -0.31 6.86 17.25
N LEU A 36 -0.99 6.99 18.38
CA LEU A 36 -2.45 6.99 18.44
C LEU A 36 -3.03 8.24 17.76
N ALA A 37 -2.35 9.38 17.81
CA ALA A 37 -2.73 10.58 17.06
C ALA A 37 -2.74 10.37 15.53
N ARG A 38 -1.96 9.40 15.02
CA ARG A 38 -1.97 8.98 13.61
C ARG A 38 -3.05 7.94 13.30
N ASN A 39 -3.91 7.59 14.26
CA ASN A 39 -4.86 6.48 14.19
C ASN A 39 -4.18 5.13 13.93
N CYS A 40 -2.99 4.95 14.50
CA CYS A 40 -2.23 3.71 14.38
C CYS A 40 -2.25 2.89 15.67
N CYS A 41 -1.77 1.66 15.58
CA CYS A 41 -1.73 0.72 16.68
C CYS A 41 -0.43 0.85 17.46
N TRP A 42 -0.54 0.83 18.79
CA TRP A 42 0.60 0.88 19.69
C TRP A 42 0.76 -0.44 20.45
N LYS A 43 1.97 -0.99 20.42
CA LYS A 43 2.41 -2.09 21.29
C LYS A 43 3.76 -1.75 21.89
N PRO A 44 3.89 -1.68 23.22
CA PRO A 44 5.15 -1.36 23.86
C PRO A 44 6.17 -2.48 23.66
N MET A 45 7.45 -2.12 23.63
CA MET A 45 8.56 -3.00 23.29
C MET A 45 8.73 -4.19 24.27
N ASN A 46 8.39 -4.00 25.55
CA ASN A 46 8.40 -5.08 26.55
C ASN A 46 7.38 -6.20 26.27
N GLN A 47 6.29 -5.89 25.56
CA GLN A 47 5.31 -6.90 25.10
C GLN A 47 5.71 -7.53 23.77
N LEU A 48 6.68 -6.94 23.05
CA LEU A 48 7.24 -7.51 21.83
C LEU A 48 8.23 -8.63 22.16
N SER A 49 9.06 -8.46 23.20
CA SER A 49 10.06 -9.46 23.64
C SER A 49 9.44 -10.79 24.07
N GLU A 50 8.21 -10.79 24.58
CA GLU A 50 7.48 -12.01 24.94
C GLU A 50 6.98 -12.81 23.72
N MET A 51 6.87 -12.18 22.55
CA MET A 51 6.41 -12.79 21.30
C MET A 51 7.55 -13.20 20.36
N LEU A 52 8.79 -12.83 20.67
CA LEU A 52 9.98 -13.10 19.86
C LEU A 52 10.76 -14.27 20.50
N SER A 53 10.41 -15.50 20.15
CA SER A 53 11.19 -16.68 20.57
C SER A 53 12.51 -16.74 19.81
N THR A 54 13.63 -16.65 20.54
CA THR A 54 14.99 -17.08 20.17
C THR A 54 15.60 -16.52 18.87
N ASN A 55 16.67 -15.72 19.01
CA ASN A 55 17.65 -15.38 17.98
C ASN A 55 17.22 -14.51 16.78
N ALA A 56 15.98 -14.02 16.74
CA ALA A 56 15.65 -12.86 15.91
C ALA A 56 16.12 -11.62 16.65
N LEU A 57 17.19 -10.98 16.14
CA LEU A 57 17.72 -9.71 16.65
C LEU A 57 16.57 -8.77 17.03
N GLU A 58 16.66 -8.13 18.20
CA GLU A 58 15.70 -7.16 18.76
C GLU A 58 15.42 -5.92 17.87
N MET A 59 15.86 -5.94 16.61
CA MET A 59 15.83 -4.80 15.72
C MET A 59 14.69 -4.96 14.73
N ASP A 60 13.78 -3.99 14.78
CA ASP A 60 12.90 -3.56 13.69
C ASP A 60 11.43 -4.06 13.67
N VAL A 61 10.92 -4.63 14.77
CA VAL A 61 9.45 -4.74 14.90
C VAL A 61 8.90 -3.40 15.42
N PRO A 62 8.04 -2.70 14.65
CA PRO A 62 7.58 -1.37 15.03
C PRO A 62 6.62 -1.43 16.22
N SER A 63 6.90 -0.59 17.23
CA SER A 63 5.96 -0.37 18.35
C SER A 63 4.71 0.38 17.89
N CYS A 64 4.85 1.24 16.86
CA CYS A 64 3.74 1.92 16.20
C CYS A 64 3.52 1.36 14.80
N TYR A 65 2.39 0.70 14.55
CA TYR A 65 2.15 0.02 13.27
C TYR A 65 0.77 0.34 12.70
N TYR A 66 0.63 0.19 11.38
CA TYR A 66 -0.65 0.38 10.71
C TYR A 66 -1.67 -0.68 11.14
N PRO A 67 -2.91 -0.30 11.52
CA PRO A 67 -4.00 -1.24 11.68
C PRO A 67 -4.36 -1.88 10.34
N ARG A 68 -5.05 -3.02 10.39
CA ARG A 68 -5.50 -3.72 9.16
C ARG A 68 -6.44 -2.89 8.29
N ASP A 69 -7.24 -2.05 8.93
CA ASP A 69 -8.24 -1.19 8.29
C ASP A 69 -7.73 0.25 8.08
N PHE A 70 -6.41 0.47 8.12
CA PHE A 70 -5.86 1.81 7.91
C PHE A 70 -6.28 2.37 6.53
N PRO A 71 -6.74 3.64 6.44
CA PRO A 71 -7.23 4.20 5.19
C PRO A 71 -6.17 4.15 4.08
N THR A 72 -6.51 3.52 2.97
CA THR A 72 -5.68 3.41 1.78
C THR A 72 -6.51 3.62 0.51
N TYR A 73 -5.87 3.55 -0.65
CA TYR A 73 -6.54 3.70 -1.93
C TYR A 73 -7.43 2.51 -2.24
N GLN A 74 -8.46 2.76 -3.05
CA GLN A 74 -9.29 1.75 -3.68
C GLN A 74 -9.42 2.05 -5.17
N ILE A 75 -9.63 1.03 -5.98
CA ILE A 75 -9.88 1.22 -7.41
C ILE A 75 -11.27 1.87 -7.59
N LYS A 76 -11.33 2.96 -8.36
CA LYS A 76 -12.57 3.63 -8.77
C LYS A 76 -12.98 3.20 -10.18
N THR A 77 -12.03 3.18 -11.10
CA THR A 77 -12.25 2.70 -12.48
C THR A 77 -11.09 1.82 -12.93
N ASN A 78 -11.37 0.91 -13.87
CA ASN A 78 -10.39 0.07 -14.54
C ASN A 78 -10.78 -0.03 -16.01
N GLU A 79 -9.97 0.56 -16.87
CA GLU A 79 -10.20 0.63 -18.30
C GLU A 79 -9.11 -0.13 -19.05
N SER A 80 -9.53 -0.92 -20.04
CA SER A 80 -8.60 -1.57 -20.98
C SER A 80 -8.02 -0.53 -21.93
N THR A 81 -6.71 -0.58 -22.16
CA THR A 81 -6.00 0.29 -23.09
C THR A 81 -5.20 -0.53 -24.09
N ALA A 82 -4.73 0.10 -25.17
CA ALA A 82 -3.88 -0.57 -26.15
C ALA A 82 -2.59 -1.13 -25.50
N PHE A 83 -2.03 -0.43 -24.51
CA PHE A 83 -0.80 -0.81 -23.81
C PHE A 83 -1.03 -1.73 -22.59
N GLY A 84 -2.28 -1.93 -22.16
CA GLY A 84 -2.60 -2.71 -20.96
C GLY A 84 -3.89 -2.26 -20.28
N GLN A 85 -3.74 -1.63 -19.11
CA GLN A 85 -4.85 -1.13 -18.31
C GLN A 85 -4.54 0.27 -17.76
N ARG A 86 -5.59 1.05 -17.55
CA ARG A 86 -5.54 2.32 -16.83
C ARG A 86 -6.55 2.28 -15.68
N LEU A 87 -6.07 2.55 -14.47
CA LEU A 87 -6.88 2.61 -13.27
C LEU A 87 -6.96 4.05 -12.78
N ILE A 88 -8.10 4.43 -12.23
CA ILE A 88 -8.19 5.56 -11.30
C ILE A 88 -8.32 4.96 -9.90
N ILE A 89 -7.41 5.31 -9.00
CA ILE A 89 -7.46 4.91 -7.59
C ILE A 89 -7.75 6.13 -6.73
N VAL A 90 -8.60 5.96 -5.72
CA VAL A 90 -9.01 7.04 -4.83
C VAL A 90 -8.85 6.66 -3.37
N LYS A 91 -8.46 7.63 -2.54
CA LYS A 91 -8.43 7.51 -1.09
C LYS A 91 -9.55 8.37 -0.51
N GLN A 92 -10.51 7.75 0.17
CA GLN A 92 -11.70 8.44 0.69
C GLN A 92 -11.38 9.42 1.82
N ASN A 93 -10.51 8.97 2.74
CA ASN A 93 -10.18 9.73 3.95
C ASN A 93 -8.69 10.07 3.92
N SER A 94 -8.37 11.34 4.15
CA SER A 94 -6.99 11.76 4.38
C SER A 94 -6.48 11.20 5.72
N THR A 95 -5.18 10.94 5.81
CA THR A 95 -4.50 10.49 7.02
C THR A 95 -3.62 11.61 7.56
N TYR A 96 -2.67 11.28 8.42
CA TYR A 96 -1.71 12.22 8.99
C TYR A 96 -0.68 12.76 7.96
N MET A 97 -0.65 12.19 6.75
CA MET A 97 0.35 12.55 5.74
C MET A 97 0.07 13.94 5.16
N PRO A 98 1.07 14.83 5.07
CA PRO A 98 0.87 16.13 4.46
C PRO A 98 0.78 16.02 2.94
N ASN A 99 -0.03 16.87 2.31
CA ASN A 99 -0.14 16.99 0.85
C ASN A 99 -0.54 15.69 0.13
N GLU A 100 -1.45 14.91 0.70
CA GLU A 100 -1.97 13.71 0.06
C GLU A 100 -2.71 14.02 -1.25
N ILE A 101 -2.48 13.16 -2.26
CA ILE A 101 -3.15 13.25 -3.56
C ILE A 101 -4.26 12.20 -3.59
N LEU A 102 -5.48 12.61 -3.24
CA LEU A 102 -6.58 11.67 -2.99
C LEU A 102 -7.07 10.91 -4.23
N SER A 103 -6.67 11.31 -5.44
CA SER A 103 -7.00 10.63 -6.69
C SER A 103 -5.75 10.51 -7.56
N LEU A 104 -5.37 9.28 -7.87
CA LEU A 104 -4.19 8.97 -8.69
C LEU A 104 -4.60 8.15 -9.90
N THR A 105 -3.83 8.29 -10.98
CA THR A 105 -3.93 7.41 -12.16
C THR A 105 -2.84 6.36 -12.10
N VAL A 106 -3.20 5.12 -12.41
CA VAL A 106 -2.26 4.00 -12.53
C VAL A 106 -2.30 3.45 -13.94
N ASP A 107 -1.19 3.54 -14.66
CA ASP A 107 -1.05 2.88 -15.96
C ASP A 107 -0.24 1.59 -15.80
N LEU A 108 -0.80 0.48 -16.28
CA LEU A 108 -0.17 -0.84 -16.30
C LEU A 108 0.22 -1.16 -17.75
N PHE A 109 1.52 -1.26 -18.00
CA PHE A 109 2.10 -1.50 -19.31
C PHE A 109 2.63 -2.94 -19.40
N TYR A 110 2.13 -3.68 -20.38
CA TYR A 110 2.57 -5.03 -20.70
C TYR A 110 3.61 -4.96 -21.82
N GLU A 111 4.83 -4.56 -21.46
CA GLU A 111 5.83 -4.14 -22.44
C GLU A 111 6.43 -5.30 -23.23
N THR A 112 6.84 -6.35 -22.54
CA THR A 112 7.40 -7.57 -23.13
C THR A 112 6.90 -8.80 -22.38
N ALA A 113 7.25 -9.99 -22.87
CA ALA A 113 6.91 -11.24 -22.20
C ALA A 113 7.48 -11.31 -20.76
N GLN A 114 8.63 -10.68 -20.49
CA GLN A 114 9.28 -10.65 -19.17
C GLN A 114 9.25 -9.29 -18.48
N ARG A 115 8.76 -8.23 -19.12
CA ARG A 115 8.79 -6.87 -18.56
C ARG A 115 7.38 -6.30 -18.41
N PHE A 116 7.00 -6.15 -17.15
CA PHE A 116 5.84 -5.39 -16.71
C PHE A 116 6.30 -4.03 -16.19
N ARG A 117 5.61 -2.96 -16.55
CA ARG A 117 5.85 -1.63 -15.99
C ARG A 117 4.55 -1.08 -15.43
N LEU A 118 4.60 -0.55 -14.22
CA LEU A 118 3.50 0.22 -13.64
C LEU A 118 3.93 1.67 -13.46
N ARG A 119 2.98 2.59 -13.57
CA ARG A 119 3.20 4.01 -13.29
C ARG A 119 2.03 4.53 -12.47
N ILE A 120 2.29 5.04 -11.27
CA ILE A 120 1.31 5.73 -10.42
C ILE A 120 1.63 7.22 -10.46
N TYR A 121 0.67 8.06 -10.83
CA TYR A 121 0.91 9.49 -11.01
C TYR A 121 -0.33 10.34 -10.75
N ASP A 122 -0.07 11.62 -10.47
CA ASP A 122 -1.09 12.65 -10.43
C ASP A 122 -1.37 13.12 -11.86
N SER A 123 -2.60 12.90 -12.33
CA SER A 123 -3.03 13.31 -13.68
C SER A 123 -3.46 14.77 -13.77
N THR A 124 -3.63 15.45 -12.63
CA THR A 124 -4.05 16.86 -12.56
C THR A 124 -2.85 17.80 -12.46
N LYS A 125 -1.75 17.34 -11.87
CA LYS A 125 -0.52 18.11 -11.71
C LYS A 125 0.69 17.27 -12.06
N LYS A 126 1.43 17.69 -13.09
CA LYS A 126 2.70 17.07 -13.47
C LYS A 126 3.69 17.17 -12.30
N ARG A 127 4.24 16.02 -11.92
CA ARG A 127 5.30 15.90 -10.90
C ARG A 127 6.65 15.69 -11.57
N PHE A 128 7.72 15.78 -10.79
CA PHE A 128 9.06 15.45 -11.26
C PHE A 128 9.09 14.01 -11.77
N GLU A 129 9.67 13.81 -12.94
CA GLU A 129 10.00 12.51 -13.51
C GLU A 129 11.49 12.53 -13.83
N VAL A 130 12.19 11.46 -13.48
CA VAL A 130 13.62 11.32 -13.82
C VAL A 130 13.74 11.34 -15.35
N PRO A 131 14.60 12.21 -15.93
CA PRO A 131 14.77 12.29 -17.37
C PRO A 131 15.58 11.08 -17.86
N LEU A 132 14.89 9.97 -18.09
CA LEU A 132 15.43 8.72 -18.62
C LEU A 132 14.65 8.32 -19.87
N GLU A 133 15.35 7.82 -20.88
CA GLU A 133 14.69 7.18 -22.01
C GLU A 133 14.00 5.89 -21.54
N VAL A 134 12.68 5.87 -21.65
CA VAL A 134 11.86 4.71 -21.32
C VAL A 134 11.18 4.18 -22.59
N PRO A 135 11.04 2.85 -22.74
CA PRO A 135 10.33 2.27 -23.87
C PRO A 135 8.92 2.84 -24.03
N VAL A 136 8.59 3.24 -25.27
CA VAL A 136 7.24 3.69 -25.62
C VAL A 136 6.40 2.46 -25.98
N VAL A 137 5.44 2.15 -25.12
CA VAL A 137 4.57 0.98 -25.27
C VAL A 137 3.26 1.44 -25.91
N LYS A 138 3.09 1.16 -27.20
CA LYS A 138 1.84 1.49 -27.93
C LYS A 138 0.81 0.36 -27.84
N THR A 139 1.29 -0.88 -27.86
CA THR A 139 0.46 -2.09 -27.85
C THR A 139 1.05 -3.08 -26.86
N LYS A 140 0.20 -3.71 -26.05
CA LYS A 140 0.57 -4.79 -25.15
C LYS A 140 1.04 -6.02 -25.92
N VAL A 141 1.93 -6.81 -25.31
CA VAL A 141 2.25 -8.15 -25.83
C VAL A 141 1.09 -9.13 -25.66
N ASN A 142 0.98 -10.08 -26.58
CA ASN A 142 -0.06 -11.12 -26.54
C ASN A 142 0.22 -12.21 -25.50
N VAL A 143 1.50 -12.49 -25.23
CA VAL A 143 1.94 -13.54 -24.32
C VAL A 143 2.95 -12.97 -23.33
N THR A 144 2.77 -13.34 -22.06
CA THR A 144 3.62 -12.93 -20.94
C THR A 144 3.97 -14.14 -20.08
N ASP A 145 5.11 -14.06 -19.39
CA ASP A 145 5.57 -15.04 -18.40
C ASP A 145 5.02 -14.74 -16.99
N TYR A 146 4.30 -13.62 -16.87
CA TYR A 146 3.67 -13.14 -15.65
C TYR A 146 2.16 -12.92 -15.84
N GLU A 147 1.42 -13.05 -14.76
CA GLU A 147 0.01 -12.70 -14.62
C GLU A 147 -0.10 -11.53 -13.64
N VAL A 148 -1.01 -10.59 -13.91
CA VAL A 148 -1.26 -9.44 -13.04
C VAL A 148 -2.72 -9.50 -12.59
N SER A 149 -2.94 -9.49 -11.29
CA SER A 149 -4.27 -9.38 -10.69
C SER A 149 -4.35 -8.17 -9.76
N LEU A 150 -5.57 -7.68 -9.55
CA LEU A 150 -5.83 -6.45 -8.81
C LEU A 150 -6.73 -6.74 -7.62
N SER A 151 -6.37 -6.20 -6.46
CA SER A 151 -7.29 -6.08 -5.32
C SER A 151 -8.00 -4.73 -5.40
N GLN A 152 -9.31 -4.72 -5.20
CA GLN A 152 -10.15 -3.52 -5.35
C GLN A 152 -10.02 -2.57 -4.16
N ALA A 153 -10.20 -3.09 -2.95
CA ALA A 153 -10.23 -2.35 -1.68
C ALA A 153 -9.76 -3.31 -0.55
N PRO A 154 -8.55 -3.12 0.00
CA PRO A 154 -7.56 -2.11 -0.39
C PRO A 154 -7.01 -2.34 -1.80
N PHE A 155 -6.63 -1.27 -2.48
CA PHE A 155 -5.94 -1.35 -3.77
C PHE A 155 -4.60 -2.09 -3.61
N ALA A 156 -4.40 -3.14 -4.40
CA ALA A 156 -3.11 -3.81 -4.53
C ALA A 156 -2.94 -4.35 -5.95
N ILE A 157 -1.68 -4.42 -6.40
CA ILE A 157 -1.29 -5.09 -7.63
C ILE A 157 -0.52 -6.35 -7.21
N LEU A 158 -0.97 -7.52 -7.68
CA LEU A 158 -0.30 -8.78 -7.45
C LEU A 158 0.28 -9.25 -8.78
N VAL A 159 1.59 -9.51 -8.82
CA VAL A 159 2.27 -10.03 -10.01
C VAL A 159 2.69 -11.47 -9.71
N LYS A 160 2.24 -12.40 -10.54
CA LYS A 160 2.47 -13.84 -10.35
C LYS A 160 3.27 -14.38 -11.52
N ARG A 161 4.36 -15.11 -11.25
CA ARG A 161 5.07 -15.85 -12.29
C ARG A 161 4.22 -17.02 -12.76
N LYS A 162 3.92 -17.11 -14.06
CA LYS A 162 3.04 -18.17 -14.59
C LYS A 162 3.63 -19.56 -14.46
N SER A 163 4.93 -19.73 -14.68
CA SER A 163 5.58 -21.05 -14.69
C SER A 163 5.60 -21.74 -13.32
N THR A 164 5.72 -20.98 -12.23
CA THR A 164 5.81 -21.53 -10.86
C THR A 164 4.57 -21.23 -10.02
N GLY A 165 3.75 -20.26 -10.44
CA GLY A 165 2.63 -19.76 -9.65
C GLY A 165 3.03 -18.94 -8.41
N VAL A 166 4.28 -18.53 -8.29
CA VAL A 166 4.76 -17.71 -7.16
C VAL A 166 4.38 -16.24 -7.36
N THR A 167 3.82 -15.61 -6.33
CA THR A 167 3.61 -14.16 -6.27
C THR A 167 4.94 -13.47 -5.95
N MET A 168 5.29 -12.47 -6.76
CA MET A 168 6.51 -11.68 -6.66
C MET A 168 6.25 -10.34 -5.99
#